data_AF-A0A849E796-F1
#
_entry.id   AF-A0A849E796-F1
#
_cell.length_a   1.000
_cell.length_b   1.000
_cell.length_c   1.000
_cell.angle_alpha   90.00
_cell.angle_beta   90.00
_cell.angle_gamma   90.00
#
_symmetry.space_group_name_H-M   'P 1'
#
loop_
_entity.id
_entity.type
_entity.pdbx_description
1 polymer ?
#
loop_
_entity_poly.entity_id
_entity_poly.type
_entity_poly.pdbx_seq_one_letter_code
_entity_poly.pdbx_strand_id
1 'polypeptide(L)'
;MPASRGLPSPDQIVEFLKTADAKVGKREIARAFGVKGADRIELKKILRKMADDGLIATRRKRMSDAAGLPPVTVLRVTGVDSDGELFGEPAEWAREGEAVPKVIILMSTGRNRASSIKPPGVGDQLLCRLSRTNDATYPYEARIIRKLQGAKGHIVGVYQPSLRGNGRVLSANRKDRLEFEVARGDEGGAQKGELVRAEITRERGRGFAQVRIVERLGDAADQRNIS
;
A
#
# COMPACT_ATOMS: atom_id res chain seq x y z
N MET A 1 -0.32 -47.58 23.16
CA MET A 1 0.86 -48.06 22.40
C MET A 1 1.88 -46.92 22.34
N PRO A 2 3.13 -47.10 22.79
CA PRO A 2 4.12 -46.02 22.77
C PRO A 2 4.59 -45.75 21.33
N ALA A 3 4.72 -44.46 20.99
CA ALA A 3 5.13 -44.01 19.66
C ALA A 3 6.55 -44.46 19.32
N SER A 4 6.70 -45.10 18.17
CA SER A 4 8.00 -45.40 17.58
C SER A 4 8.81 -44.12 17.42
N ARG A 5 10.05 -44.13 17.93
CA ARG A 5 11.07 -43.11 17.65
C ARG A 5 11.37 -43.15 16.16
N GLY A 6 10.77 -42.26 15.38
CA GLY A 6 10.94 -42.19 13.94
C GLY A 6 9.92 -41.25 13.30
N LEU A 7 10.15 -40.94 12.02
CA LEU A 7 9.24 -40.13 11.22
C LEU A 7 7.83 -40.75 11.22
N PRO A 8 6.77 -39.96 11.45
CA PRO A 8 5.41 -40.48 11.49
C PRO A 8 4.94 -40.95 10.10
N SER A 9 4.14 -42.02 10.08
CA SER A 9 3.51 -42.49 8.84
C SER A 9 2.35 -41.56 8.42
N PRO A 10 1.97 -41.57 7.13
CA PRO A 10 0.81 -40.81 6.67
C PRO A 10 -0.47 -41.11 7.46
N ASP A 11 -0.75 -42.39 7.73
CA ASP A 11 -1.96 -42.80 8.45
C ASP A 11 -1.98 -42.31 9.89
N GLN A 12 -0.83 -42.33 10.58
CA GLN A 12 -0.68 -41.79 11.93
C GLN A 12 -0.95 -40.29 11.98
N ILE A 13 -0.56 -39.54 10.94
CA ILE A 13 -0.83 -38.11 10.84
C ILE A 13 -2.33 -37.86 10.65
N VAL A 14 -3.02 -38.65 9.83
CA VAL A 14 -4.47 -38.53 9.62
C VAL A 14 -5.24 -38.86 10.91
N GLU A 15 -4.86 -39.94 11.60
CA GLU A 15 -5.47 -40.31 12.87
C GLU A 15 -5.29 -39.21 13.92
N PHE A 16 -4.08 -38.67 14.04
CA PHE A 16 -3.80 -37.54 14.94
C PHE A 16 -4.60 -36.28 14.60
N LEU A 17 -4.78 -35.98 13.31
CA LEU A 17 -5.62 -34.85 12.87
C LEU A 17 -7.10 -35.07 13.18
N LYS A 18 -7.59 -36.32 13.20
CA LYS A 18 -8.97 -36.65 13.58
C LYS A 18 -9.20 -36.58 15.09
N THR A 19 -8.20 -36.90 15.90
CA THR A 19 -8.30 -36.84 17.37
C THR A 19 -8.04 -35.46 17.94
N ALA A 20 -7.46 -34.55 17.16
CA ALA A 20 -7.10 -33.22 17.64
C ALA A 20 -8.28 -32.24 17.54
N ASP A 21 -8.77 -31.80 18.70
CA ASP A 21 -9.89 -30.86 18.84
C ASP A 21 -9.52 -29.39 18.50
N ALA A 22 -8.22 -29.11 18.32
CA ALA A 22 -7.69 -27.77 18.10
C ALA A 22 -7.00 -27.64 16.74
N LYS A 23 -6.79 -26.39 16.28
CA LYS A 23 -6.08 -26.07 15.03
C LYS A 23 -4.64 -26.61 15.08
N VAL A 24 -4.41 -27.78 14.47
CA VAL A 24 -3.10 -28.42 14.42
C VAL A 24 -2.28 -27.83 13.26
N GLY A 25 -1.20 -27.14 13.61
CA GLY A 25 -0.20 -26.68 12.64
C GLY A 25 0.97 -27.65 12.50
N LYS A 26 1.87 -27.35 11.55
CA LYS A 26 3.07 -28.18 11.27
C LYS A 26 4.00 -28.30 12.49
N ARG A 27 3.98 -27.33 13.41
CA ARG A 27 4.80 -27.32 14.62
C ARG A 27 4.23 -28.26 15.68
N GLU A 28 2.90 -28.33 15.77
CA GLU A 28 2.15 -29.15 16.68
C GLU A 28 2.28 -30.63 16.30
N ILE A 29 2.19 -30.96 15.00
CA ILE A 29 2.48 -32.31 14.48
C ILE A 29 3.91 -32.71 14.83
N ALA A 30 4.90 -31.85 14.56
CA ALA A 30 6.29 -32.15 14.88
C ALA A 30 6.53 -32.37 16.39
N ARG A 31 5.78 -31.67 17.26
CA ARG A 31 5.88 -31.84 18.72
C ARG A 31 5.22 -33.15 19.18
N ALA A 32 4.05 -33.48 18.65
CA ALA A 32 3.31 -34.69 19.01
C ALA A 32 4.09 -35.97 18.66
N PHE A 33 4.78 -35.98 17.52
CA PHE A 33 5.59 -37.11 17.07
C PHE A 33 7.07 -37.01 17.50
N GLY A 34 7.44 -36.04 18.33
CA GLY A 34 8.82 -35.92 18.84
C GLY A 34 9.89 -35.62 17.77
N VAL A 35 9.50 -35.08 16.62
CA VAL A 35 10.37 -34.85 15.45
C VAL A 35 11.28 -33.64 15.68
N LYS A 36 12.60 -33.88 15.67
CA LYS A 36 13.65 -32.88 15.98
C LYS A 36 14.65 -32.75 14.82
N GLY A 37 15.34 -31.61 14.75
CA GLY A 37 16.48 -31.42 13.84
C GLY A 37 16.16 -31.66 12.35
N ALA A 38 16.99 -32.48 11.70
CA ALA A 38 16.91 -32.81 10.28
C ALA A 38 15.61 -33.53 9.88
N ASP A 39 15.03 -34.32 10.79
CA ASP A 39 13.80 -35.08 10.58
C ASP A 39 12.58 -34.19 10.30
N ARG A 40 12.67 -32.89 10.67
CA ARG A 40 11.63 -31.91 10.31
C ARG A 40 11.53 -31.66 8.81
N ILE A 41 12.61 -31.89 8.06
CA ILE A 41 12.62 -31.72 6.60
C ILE A 41 11.85 -32.87 5.97
N GLU A 42 12.10 -34.10 6.40
CA GLU A 42 11.38 -35.29 5.94
C GLU A 42 9.89 -35.24 6.31
N LEU A 43 9.55 -34.82 7.53
CA LEU A 43 8.15 -34.59 7.92
C LEU A 43 7.44 -33.61 6.98
N LYS A 44 8.11 -32.53 6.54
CA LYS A 44 7.53 -31.59 5.57
C LYS A 44 7.33 -32.22 4.19
N LYS A 45 8.19 -33.15 3.76
CA LYS A 45 8.04 -33.88 2.50
C LYS A 45 6.82 -34.79 2.57
N ILE A 46 6.68 -35.56 3.65
CA ILE A 46 5.50 -36.42 3.89
C ILE A 46 4.22 -35.59 3.91
N LEU A 47 4.18 -34.51 4.69
CA LEU A 47 3.01 -33.61 4.75
C LEU A 47 2.69 -32.94 3.41
N ARG A 48 3.69 -32.71 2.56
CA ARG A 48 3.48 -32.16 1.21
C ARG A 48 2.87 -33.22 0.30
N LYS A 49 3.43 -34.43 0.29
CA LYS A 49 2.92 -35.56 -0.48
C LYS A 49 1.46 -35.87 -0.11
N MET A 50 1.15 -35.94 1.19
CA MET A 50 -0.22 -36.13 1.67
C MET A 50 -1.18 -35.00 1.28
N ALA A 51 -0.69 -33.77 1.15
CA ALA A 51 -1.50 -32.66 0.68
C ALA A 51 -1.74 -32.72 -0.84
N ASP A 52 -0.73 -33.16 -1.59
CA ASP A 52 -0.81 -33.37 -3.03
C ASP A 52 -1.73 -34.57 -3.36
N ASP A 53 -1.73 -35.61 -2.51
CA ASP A 53 -2.64 -36.78 -2.56
C ASP A 53 -4.05 -36.48 -2.02
N GLY A 54 -4.33 -35.25 -1.57
CA GLY A 54 -5.66 -34.84 -1.07
C GLY A 54 -6.05 -35.37 0.32
N LEU A 55 -5.16 -36.11 0.98
CA LEU A 55 -5.38 -36.68 2.33
C LEU A 55 -5.40 -35.61 3.43
N ILE A 56 -4.74 -34.47 3.20
CA ILE A 56 -4.69 -33.35 4.15
C ILE A 56 -4.89 -32.04 3.41
N ALA A 57 -5.88 -31.25 3.84
CA ALA A 57 -6.01 -29.86 3.43
C ALA A 57 -4.87 -29.04 4.05
N THR A 58 -3.74 -28.91 3.35
CA THR A 58 -2.74 -27.92 3.75
C THR A 58 -3.35 -26.56 3.48
N ARG A 59 -3.66 -25.80 4.54
CA ARG A 59 -4.03 -24.38 4.39
C ARG A 59 -2.77 -23.59 4.02
N ARG A 60 -2.28 -23.79 2.79
CA ARG A 60 -1.16 -23.08 2.19
C ARG A 60 -1.66 -21.69 1.84
N LYS A 61 -1.31 -20.74 2.70
CA LYS A 61 -1.57 -19.30 2.55
C LYS A 61 -3.06 -18.96 2.56
N ARG A 62 -3.33 -17.75 3.06
CA ARG A 62 -4.62 -17.10 2.93
C ARG A 62 -4.96 -17.13 1.43
N MET A 63 -5.96 -17.94 1.05
CA MET A 63 -6.82 -17.58 -0.06
C MET A 63 -7.39 -16.23 0.34
N SER A 64 -6.78 -15.14 -0.15
CA SER A 64 -7.54 -13.93 -0.39
C SER A 64 -8.63 -14.38 -1.36
N ASP A 65 -9.88 -14.35 -0.90
CA ASP A 65 -11.02 -14.45 -1.80
C ASP A 65 -10.70 -13.58 -3.02
N ALA A 66 -10.84 -14.13 -4.22
CA ALA A 66 -10.67 -13.36 -5.46
C ALA A 66 -11.64 -12.17 -5.55
N ALA A 67 -12.61 -12.07 -4.62
CA ALA A 67 -13.54 -10.97 -4.43
C ALA A 67 -13.14 -9.94 -3.35
N GLY A 68 -12.02 -10.12 -2.64
CA GLY A 68 -11.58 -9.24 -1.55
C GLY A 68 -10.48 -8.25 -1.96
N LEU A 69 -10.32 -7.17 -1.18
CA LEU A 69 -9.20 -6.25 -1.35
C LEU A 69 -7.85 -6.99 -1.27
N PRO A 70 -6.89 -6.67 -2.15
CA PRO A 70 -5.55 -7.23 -2.08
C PRO A 70 -4.94 -7.01 -0.69
N PRO A 71 -4.10 -7.94 -0.19
CA PRO A 71 -3.49 -7.82 1.14
C PRO A 71 -2.61 -6.57 1.31
N VAL A 72 -2.22 -5.91 0.23
CA VAL A 72 -1.56 -4.61 0.24
C VAL A 72 -2.29 -3.71 -0.76
N THR A 73 -2.83 -2.60 -0.29
CA THR A 73 -3.63 -1.66 -1.10
C THR A 73 -3.26 -0.22 -0.72
N VAL A 74 -3.39 0.70 -1.68
CA VAL A 74 -3.27 2.13 -1.43
C VAL A 74 -4.60 2.64 -0.90
N LEU A 75 -4.59 3.23 0.29
CA LEU A 75 -5.75 3.87 0.90
C LEU A 75 -5.60 5.38 0.89
N ARG A 76 -6.69 6.11 0.69
CA ARG A 76 -6.81 7.55 0.92
C ARG A 76 -7.50 7.77 2.26
N VAL A 77 -6.88 8.56 3.14
CA VAL A 77 -7.49 8.92 4.43
C VAL A 77 -8.65 9.89 4.19
N THR A 78 -9.86 9.49 4.57
CA THR A 78 -11.08 10.31 4.39
C THR A 78 -11.43 11.10 5.65
N GLY A 79 -11.05 10.60 6.82
CA GLY A 79 -11.43 11.23 8.08
C GLY A 79 -10.85 10.54 9.30
N VAL A 80 -11.27 11.06 10.45
CA VAL A 80 -10.97 10.53 11.78
C VAL A 80 -12.30 10.20 12.43
N ASP A 81 -12.41 9.03 13.04
CA ASP A 81 -13.60 8.61 13.78
C ASP A 81 -13.65 9.29 15.16
N SER A 82 -14.78 9.17 15.87
CA SER A 82 -14.98 9.75 17.21
C SER A 82 -13.95 9.27 18.24
N ASP A 83 -13.39 8.07 18.03
CA ASP A 83 -12.36 7.48 18.89
C ASP A 83 -10.93 7.95 18.55
N GLY A 84 -10.78 8.85 17.57
CA GLY A 84 -9.48 9.36 17.13
C GLY A 84 -8.73 8.44 16.15
N GLU A 85 -9.37 7.35 15.70
CA GLU A 85 -8.80 6.44 14.71
C GLU A 85 -9.00 6.97 13.29
N LEU A 86 -7.98 6.79 12.45
CA LEU A 86 -8.06 7.20 11.04
C LEU A 86 -8.88 6.17 10.27
N PHE A 87 -9.77 6.61 9.39
CA PHE A 87 -10.40 5.72 8.41
C PHE A 87 -10.23 6.26 7.00
N GLY A 88 -10.33 5.36 6.04
CA GLY A 88 -10.11 5.68 4.64
C GLY A 88 -10.70 4.66 3.70
N GLU A 89 -10.57 5.00 2.43
CA GLU A 89 -11.10 4.25 1.30
C GLU A 89 -9.94 3.86 0.36
N PRO A 90 -10.00 2.71 -0.32
CA PRO A 90 -9.03 2.36 -1.35
C PRO A 90 -8.99 3.41 -2.46
N ALA A 91 -7.78 3.84 -2.83
CA ALA A 91 -7.57 4.84 -3.88
C ALA A 91 -7.90 4.30 -5.27
N GLU A 92 -7.78 2.99 -5.47
CA GLU A 92 -8.20 2.28 -6.68
C GLU A 92 -9.20 1.20 -6.27
N TRP A 93 -10.46 1.40 -6.67
CA TRP A 93 -11.53 0.41 -6.50
C TRP A 93 -12.01 0.00 -7.89
N ALA A 94 -11.68 -1.22 -8.28
CA ALA A 94 -11.94 -1.73 -9.63
C ALA A 94 -13.39 -2.16 -9.88
N ARG A 95 -14.30 -1.93 -8.93
CA ARG A 95 -15.72 -2.29 -9.05
C ARG A 95 -16.58 -1.05 -9.12
N GLU A 96 -16.84 -0.62 -10.34
CA GLU A 96 -17.79 0.42 -10.66
C GLU A 96 -19.20 -0.01 -10.19
N GLY A 97 -19.80 0.74 -9.26
CA GLY A 97 -21.16 0.48 -8.74
C GLY A 97 -21.26 -0.25 -7.39
N GLU A 98 -20.17 -0.74 -6.80
CA GLU A 98 -20.18 -1.30 -5.43
C GLU A 98 -19.75 -0.26 -4.40
N ALA A 99 -20.39 -0.26 -3.22
CA ALA A 99 -20.04 0.61 -2.11
C ALA A 99 -18.58 0.39 -1.69
N VAL A 100 -17.79 1.48 -1.72
CA VAL A 100 -16.37 1.44 -1.39
C VAL A 100 -16.22 1.01 0.08
N PRO A 101 -15.48 -0.07 0.38
CA PRO A 101 -15.35 -0.55 1.74
C PRO A 101 -14.58 0.46 2.60
N LYS A 102 -15.21 0.89 3.70
CA LYS A 102 -14.53 1.68 4.73
C LYS A 102 -13.50 0.82 5.45
N VAL A 103 -12.27 1.32 5.55
CA VAL A 103 -11.15 0.62 6.16
C VAL A 103 -10.64 1.44 7.34
N ILE A 104 -10.49 0.80 8.50
CA ILE A 104 -9.89 1.44 9.67
C ILE A 104 -8.36 1.38 9.55
N ILE A 105 -7.69 2.51 9.75
CA ILE A 105 -6.25 2.68 9.55
C ILE A 105 -5.59 2.76 10.92
N LEU A 106 -4.97 1.65 11.30
CA LEU A 106 -4.25 1.54 12.55
C LEU A 106 -2.87 2.18 12.41
N MET A 107 -2.61 3.21 13.21
CA MET A 107 -1.25 3.72 13.41
C MET A 107 -0.42 2.60 14.05
N SER A 108 0.54 2.03 13.31
CA SER A 108 1.30 0.91 13.82
C SER A 108 2.13 1.35 15.03
N THR A 109 1.80 0.87 16.22
CA THR A 109 2.58 1.05 17.47
C THR A 109 3.77 0.08 17.56
N GLY A 110 4.05 -0.66 16.49
CA GLY A 110 5.09 -1.67 16.45
C GLY A 110 6.49 -1.08 16.37
N ARG A 111 7.36 -1.53 17.28
CA ARG A 111 8.81 -1.22 17.45
C ARG A 111 9.71 -1.25 16.20
N ASN A 112 9.17 -1.58 15.02
CA ASN A 112 9.92 -1.64 13.77
C ASN A 112 9.23 -0.77 12.71
N ARG A 113 9.81 0.42 12.49
CA ARG A 113 9.60 1.36 11.36
C ARG A 113 8.51 2.44 11.47
N ALA A 114 7.67 2.45 12.51
CA ALA A 114 6.65 3.49 12.67
C ALA A 114 7.18 4.82 13.23
N SER A 115 8.35 4.86 13.89
CA SER A 115 8.89 6.09 14.48
C SER A 115 9.37 7.13 13.45
N SER A 116 9.35 6.80 12.16
CA SER A 116 9.80 7.70 11.08
C SER A 116 8.66 8.11 10.14
N ILE A 117 7.43 7.65 10.36
CA ILE A 117 6.29 7.99 9.51
C ILE A 117 5.62 9.23 10.13
N LYS A 118 5.71 10.37 9.45
CA LYS A 118 4.98 11.59 9.82
C LYS A 118 3.48 11.25 9.97
N PRO A 119 2.79 11.74 11.01
CA PRO A 119 1.38 11.43 11.23
C PRO A 119 0.58 11.72 9.95
N PRO A 120 -0.12 10.72 9.38
CA PRO A 120 -0.95 10.95 8.22
C PRO A 120 -2.17 11.78 8.63
N GLY A 121 -2.49 12.75 7.79
CA GLY A 121 -3.69 13.58 7.90
C GLY A 121 -4.74 13.17 6.86
N VAL A 122 -5.92 13.76 7.01
CA VAL A 122 -7.01 13.64 6.03
C VAL A 122 -6.51 14.09 4.66
N GLY A 123 -6.79 13.29 3.62
CA GLY A 123 -6.34 13.52 2.24
C GLY A 123 -5.02 12.83 1.86
N ASP A 124 -4.27 12.29 2.82
CA ASP A 124 -3.03 11.58 2.51
C ASP A 124 -3.29 10.22 1.86
N GLN A 125 -2.39 9.81 0.97
CA GLN A 125 -2.36 8.46 0.41
C GLN A 125 -1.38 7.59 1.20
N LEU A 126 -1.78 6.37 1.53
CA LEU A 126 -1.03 5.46 2.37
C LEU A 126 -0.96 4.10 1.69
N LEU A 127 0.25 3.54 1.58
CA LEU A 127 0.39 2.13 1.24
C LEU A 127 0.17 1.32 2.52
N CYS A 128 -0.91 0.56 2.57
CA CYS A 128 -1.32 -0.17 3.75
C CYS A 128 -1.39 -1.67 3.49
N ARG A 129 -1.04 -2.46 4.52
CA ARG A 129 -1.33 -3.90 4.55
C ARG A 129 -2.72 -4.09 5.15
N LEU A 130 -3.61 -4.71 4.40
CA LEU A 130 -4.96 -5.02 4.83
C LEU A 130 -5.02 -6.38 5.52
N SER A 131 -5.80 -6.46 6.60
CA SER A 131 -6.31 -7.71 7.15
C SER A 131 -7.82 -7.59 7.31
N ARG A 132 -8.55 -8.69 7.08
CA ARG A 132 -9.98 -8.73 7.36
C ARG A 132 -10.23 -8.84 8.86
N THR A 133 -11.22 -8.12 9.32
CA THR A 133 -11.73 -8.16 10.70
C THR A 133 -13.18 -8.63 10.67
N ASN A 134 -13.66 -9.24 11.75
CA ASN A 134 -15.07 -9.62 11.91
C ASN A 134 -15.95 -8.46 12.39
N ASP A 135 -15.53 -7.21 12.17
CA ASP A 135 -16.27 -6.02 12.61
C ASP A 135 -17.34 -5.69 11.57
N ALA A 136 -18.54 -5.34 12.03
CA ALA A 136 -19.68 -4.99 11.18
C ALA A 136 -19.51 -3.60 10.56
N THR A 137 -18.77 -2.70 11.22
CA THR A 137 -18.58 -1.31 10.77
C THR A 137 -17.34 -1.18 9.88
N TYR A 138 -16.26 -1.88 10.24
CA TYR A 138 -14.98 -1.85 9.53
C TYR A 138 -14.51 -3.26 9.17
N PRO A 139 -14.95 -3.81 8.01
CA PRO A 139 -14.62 -5.18 7.63
C PRO A 139 -13.11 -5.40 7.36
N TYR A 140 -12.33 -4.33 7.29
CA TYR A 140 -10.89 -4.37 7.05
C TYR A 140 -10.14 -3.45 8.03
N GLU A 141 -9.06 -3.99 8.61
CA GLU A 141 -8.01 -3.22 9.29
C GLU A 141 -6.83 -2.99 8.35
N ALA A 142 -6.28 -1.78 8.37
CA ALA A 142 -5.10 -1.39 7.60
C ALA A 142 -3.94 -1.06 8.51
N ARG A 143 -2.79 -1.69 8.28
CA ARG A 143 -1.52 -1.25 8.89
C ARG A 143 -0.69 -0.48 7.90
N ILE A 144 -0.30 0.73 8.28
CA ILE A 144 0.52 1.61 7.45
C ILE A 144 1.88 0.96 7.20
N ILE A 145 2.25 0.81 5.94
CA ILE A 145 3.61 0.41 5.53
C ILE A 145 4.44 1.67 5.29
N ARG A 146 3.89 2.61 4.51
CA ARG A 146 4.53 3.88 4.16
C ARG A 146 3.48 4.90 3.72
N LYS A 147 3.70 6.18 4.02
CA LYS A 147 2.96 7.29 3.42
C LYS A 147 3.39 7.48 1.96
N LEU A 148 2.44 7.40 1.04
CA LEU A 148 2.65 7.84 -0.33
C LEU A 148 2.41 9.34 -0.33
N GLN A 149 3.36 10.10 -0.87
CA GLN A 149 3.06 11.48 -1.22
C GLN A 149 1.94 11.39 -2.26
N GLY A 150 0.82 12.08 -2.00
CA GLY A 150 -0.30 12.12 -2.93
C GLY A 150 0.20 12.47 -4.32
N ALA A 151 -0.48 11.99 -5.37
CA ALA A 151 -0.16 12.28 -6.77
C ALA A 151 0.44 13.69 -6.87
N LYS A 152 1.76 13.75 -7.15
CA LYS A 152 2.55 14.96 -7.07
C LYS A 152 1.78 16.05 -7.79
N GLY A 153 1.34 17.07 -7.05
CA GLY A 153 0.36 18.02 -7.55
C GLY A 153 0.79 18.55 -8.92
N HIS A 154 -0.05 18.37 -9.93
CA HIS A 154 0.16 19.00 -11.21
C HIS A 154 -0.31 20.45 -11.09
N ILE A 155 0.53 21.38 -11.52
CA ILE A 155 0.22 22.79 -11.57
C ILE A 155 0.26 23.26 -13.02
N VAL A 156 -0.69 24.12 -13.37
CA VAL A 156 -0.69 24.81 -14.64
C VAL A 156 -0.22 26.23 -14.40
N GLY A 157 0.77 26.67 -15.17
CA GLY A 157 1.38 27.98 -15.00
C GLY A 157 2.17 28.43 -16.21
N VAL A 158 2.60 29.68 -16.18
CA VAL A 158 3.39 30.30 -17.24
C VAL A 158 4.87 30.13 -16.93
N TYR A 159 5.63 29.60 -17.88
CA TYR A 159 7.08 29.42 -17.74
C TYR A 159 7.83 30.73 -18.03
N GLN A 160 8.75 31.07 -17.14
CA GLN A 160 9.62 32.22 -17.25
C GLN A 160 11.07 31.81 -16.99
N PRO A 161 11.94 31.77 -18.02
CA PRO A 161 13.35 31.45 -17.84
C PRO A 161 14.06 32.57 -17.08
N SER A 162 14.99 32.21 -16.20
CA SER A 162 15.90 33.15 -15.53
C SER A 162 17.30 33.08 -16.13
N LEU A 163 18.01 34.20 -16.10
CA LEU A 163 19.37 34.35 -16.63
C LEU A 163 20.42 33.47 -15.92
N ARG A 164 20.10 32.94 -14.73
CA ARG A 164 21.00 32.07 -13.93
C ARG A 164 20.88 30.58 -14.27
N GLY A 165 20.09 30.22 -15.30
CA GLY A 165 19.91 28.83 -15.73
C GLY A 165 18.92 28.02 -14.89
N ASN A 166 18.15 28.69 -14.04
CA ASN A 166 16.94 28.17 -13.42
C ASN A 166 15.72 28.78 -14.12
N GLY A 167 14.62 28.04 -14.20
CA GLY A 167 13.33 28.57 -14.68
C GLY A 167 12.39 28.85 -13.52
N ARG A 168 11.33 29.62 -13.77
CA ARG A 168 10.21 29.77 -12.85
C ARG A 168 8.91 29.44 -13.55
N VAL A 169 7.98 28.83 -12.83
CA VAL A 169 6.60 28.67 -13.27
C VAL A 169 5.72 29.49 -12.33
N LEU A 170 5.00 30.44 -12.92
CA LEU A 170 4.01 31.25 -12.22
C LEU A 170 2.66 30.56 -12.35
N SER A 171 2.07 30.16 -11.22
CA SER A 171 0.73 29.56 -11.20
C SER A 171 -0.29 30.43 -11.93
N ALA A 172 -1.09 29.81 -12.81
CA ALA A 172 -2.20 30.49 -13.49
C ALA A 172 -3.42 30.67 -12.58
N ASN A 173 -3.47 30.01 -11.42
CA ASN A 173 -4.59 30.10 -10.50
C ASN A 173 -4.58 31.43 -9.75
N ARG A 174 -5.62 32.25 -9.96
CA ARG A 174 -5.74 33.60 -9.41
C ARG A 174 -5.82 33.63 -7.87
N LYS A 175 -6.19 32.52 -7.22
CA LYS A 175 -6.22 32.38 -5.75
C LYS A 175 -4.84 32.11 -5.14
N ASP A 176 -3.93 31.50 -5.90
CA ASP A 176 -2.60 31.10 -5.44
C ASP A 176 -1.54 31.55 -6.44
N ARG A 177 -1.10 32.82 -6.34
CA ARG A 177 0.05 33.37 -7.09
C ARG A 177 1.37 32.84 -6.55
N LEU A 178 1.47 31.52 -6.43
CA LEU A 178 2.67 30.83 -5.98
C LEU A 178 3.68 30.74 -7.12
N GLU A 179 4.94 31.00 -6.79
CA GLU A 179 6.07 30.81 -7.69
C GLU A 179 6.72 29.46 -7.43
N PHE A 180 6.99 28.73 -8.51
CA PHE A 180 7.67 27.44 -8.48
C PHE A 180 8.97 27.54 -9.26
N GLU A 181 10.02 26.91 -8.75
CA GLU A 181 11.32 26.90 -9.39
C GLU A 181 11.47 25.64 -10.27
N VAL A 182 11.94 25.83 -11.50
CA VAL A 182 12.27 24.74 -12.43
C VAL A 182 13.78 24.53 -12.38
N ALA A 183 14.19 23.31 -12.03
CA ALA A 183 15.59 22.93 -12.01
C ALA A 183 16.17 22.86 -13.42
N ARG A 184 17.48 23.09 -13.55
CA ARG A 184 18.19 23.01 -14.82
C ARG A 184 18.10 21.59 -15.38
N GLY A 185 17.50 21.44 -16.56
CA GLY A 185 17.26 20.15 -17.21
C GLY A 185 15.82 19.63 -17.11
N ASP A 186 14.98 20.22 -16.26
CA ASP A 186 13.57 19.87 -16.08
C ASP A 186 12.61 20.84 -16.83
N GLU A 187 13.15 21.62 -17.76
CA GLU A 187 12.46 22.69 -18.50
C GLU A 187 11.58 22.16 -19.65
N GLY A 188 11.77 20.92 -20.08
CA GLY A 188 10.95 20.29 -21.12
C GLY A 188 10.95 21.01 -22.47
N GLY A 189 11.92 21.91 -22.71
CA GLY A 189 11.97 22.74 -23.92
C GLY A 189 10.87 23.81 -23.98
N ALA A 190 10.32 24.23 -22.83
CA ALA A 190 9.34 25.31 -22.75
C ALA A 190 9.95 26.68 -23.05
N GLN A 191 9.19 27.54 -23.72
CA GLN A 191 9.62 28.89 -24.08
C GLN A 191 9.10 29.93 -23.08
N LYS A 192 9.74 31.11 -23.09
CA LYS A 192 9.33 32.24 -22.24
C LYS A 192 7.88 32.63 -22.55
N GLY A 193 7.01 32.60 -21.55
CA GLY A 193 5.61 33.00 -21.67
C GLY A 193 4.67 31.85 -22.07
N GLU A 194 5.18 30.64 -22.24
CA GLU A 194 4.37 29.47 -22.60
C GLU A 194 3.61 28.92 -21.38
N LEU A 195 2.36 28.52 -21.60
CA LEU A 195 1.55 27.82 -20.63
C LEU A 195 1.99 26.36 -20.56
N VAL A 196 2.38 25.92 -19.36
CA VAL A 196 2.90 24.58 -19.13
C VAL A 196 2.18 23.93 -17.97
N ARG A 197 2.02 22.61 -18.07
CA ARG A 197 1.70 21.76 -16.94
C ARG A 197 3.01 21.25 -16.35
N ALA A 198 3.22 21.54 -15.08
CA ALA A 198 4.38 21.13 -14.33
C ALA A 198 3.97 20.22 -13.15
N GLU A 199 4.80 19.23 -12.84
CA GLU A 199 4.63 18.31 -11.72
C GLU A 199 5.55 18.75 -10.57
N ILE A 200 5.03 18.82 -9.34
CA ILE A 200 5.84 19.17 -8.16
C ILE A 200 6.83 18.05 -7.86
N THR A 201 8.11 18.31 -8.03
CA THR A 201 9.20 17.38 -7.71
C THR A 201 9.66 17.51 -6.27
N ARG A 202 9.59 18.71 -5.71
CA ARG A 202 9.93 18.98 -4.31
C ARG A 202 8.93 19.95 -3.69
N GLU A 203 8.23 19.49 -2.65
CA GLU A 203 7.34 20.34 -1.86
C GLU A 203 8.11 21.47 -1.16
N ARG A 204 7.39 22.55 -0.86
CA ARG A 204 7.94 23.77 -0.25
C ARG A 204 8.55 23.46 1.12
N GLY A 205 9.88 23.46 1.20
CA GLY A 205 10.64 23.41 2.45
C GLY A 205 11.02 24.83 2.92
N ARG A 206 12.30 25.02 3.24
CA ARG A 206 12.91 26.37 3.32
C ARG A 206 13.25 26.86 1.91
N GLY A 207 12.27 27.36 1.15
CA GLY A 207 12.48 27.86 -0.21
C GLY A 207 11.24 27.78 -1.10
N PHE A 208 11.40 28.00 -2.41
CA PHE A 208 10.35 27.75 -3.41
C PHE A 208 10.14 26.24 -3.60
N ALA A 209 8.93 25.85 -3.96
CA ALA A 209 8.67 24.47 -4.38
C ALA A 209 9.30 24.24 -5.76
N GLN A 210 9.89 23.07 -5.97
CA GLN A 210 10.49 22.73 -7.26
C GLN A 210 9.49 21.96 -8.11
N VAL A 211 9.46 22.28 -9.40
CA VAL A 211 8.59 21.64 -10.38
C VAL A 211 9.38 21.22 -11.60
N ARG A 212 8.91 20.17 -12.27
CA ARG A 212 9.37 19.72 -13.57
C ARG A 212 8.26 19.92 -14.59
N ILE A 213 8.60 20.47 -15.76
CA ILE A 213 7.63 20.62 -16.85
C ILE A 213 7.39 19.24 -17.47
N VAL A 214 6.15 18.79 -17.43
CA VAL A 214 5.74 17.48 -17.97
C VAL A 214 5.03 17.61 -19.31
N GLU A 215 4.33 18.71 -19.53
CA GLU A 215 3.53 18.93 -20.73
C GLU A 215 3.46 20.42 -21.05
N ARG A 216 3.52 20.74 -22.34
CA ARG A 216 3.40 22.10 -22.86
C ARG A 216 1.99 22.28 -23.41
N LEU A 217 1.25 23.24 -22.87
CA LEU A 217 -0.14 23.50 -23.23
C LEU A 217 -0.28 24.60 -24.31
N GLY A 218 0.82 25.26 -24.68
CA GLY A 218 0.85 26.29 -25.74
C GLY A 218 0.87 27.71 -25.19
N ASP A 219 0.51 28.70 -26.02
CA ASP A 219 0.64 30.12 -25.69
C ASP A 219 -0.33 30.57 -24.59
N ALA A 220 0.17 31.28 -23.58
CA ALA A 220 -0.66 31.78 -22.47
C ALA A 220 -1.70 32.84 -22.89
N ALA A 221 -1.59 33.36 -24.11
CA ALA A 221 -2.50 34.35 -24.69
C ALA A 221 -3.73 33.73 -25.37
N ASP A 222 -3.75 32.42 -25.61
CA ASP A 222 -4.88 31.76 -26.27
C ASP A 222 -5.98 31.44 -25.24
N GLN A 223 -6.95 32.34 -25.13
CA GLN A 223 -8.14 32.27 -24.28
C GLN A 223 -9.10 31.08 -24.59
N ARG A 224 -8.66 30.02 -25.27
CA ARG A 224 -9.54 28.99 -25.83
C ARG A 224 -9.63 27.68 -25.06
N ASN A 225 -8.88 27.48 -23.98
CA ASN A 225 -8.83 26.15 -23.34
C ASN A 225 -9.25 26.11 -21.87
N ILE A 226 -10.37 26.76 -21.55
CA ILE A 226 -11.14 26.51 -20.33
C ILE A 226 -12.59 26.18 -20.70
N SER A 227 -12.92 24.89 -20.74
CA SER A 227 -14.28 24.35 -20.58
C SER A 227 -14.19 23.06 -19.76
#